data_AF-A0A376E3W8-F1
#
_entry.id   AF-A0A376E3W8-F1
#
_cell.length_a   1.000
_cell.length_b   1.000
_cell.length_c   1.000
_cell.angle_alpha   90.00
_cell.angle_beta   90.00
_cell.angle_gamma   90.00
#
_symmetry.space_group_name_H-M   'P 1'
#
loop_
_entity.id
_entity.type
_entity.pdbx_description
1 polymer ?
#
loop_
_entity_poly.entity_id
_entity_poly.type
_entity_poly.pdbx_seq_one_letter_code
_entity_poly.pdbx_strand_id
1 'polypeptide(L)'
;MSIPTLPETPLHTQNSSAEKRPPFINCHTHTFTGEHIPPFLGKKLLPLGLGFVLTIKLIVGYFRWYYKIPAKWRYQRPYKKWQSLRFGITWFLQKVPYITFPIGMILTLDTLLILFFGTLSDKFNDHAWFGYVEELSTFMQRIFLLPSPEQIILRCLIVLLLFVLSKSGRNLVIFIARSLFQFLRFLPGSETSAYLKRYISIGRFAFHKKQMTIFRMLEKQYPSDGRFVVLPMDMDYMEAGTPPSNYMNQLNELKALKRIKSKTCIPFVFADPRRINDDRTYFDEMKNCIIKEDFRGIKTYPALGYYPFDKDLLPLMLWACENQIPVLNHCIKGTIYYRGNKKKEWNSHPVFLQSTGEKGKREPLRLYELNNSDFSNNFTHPLNYLCLLDEYYLKLLLEHYNDEALNSLFGYTNRDEPLKKNLSELKICFGHFGGEDEWAKYMERDRYLSENGFTTPQGKGINFIPTALENSWRHNTWFAIIYSMMLQYPNVYADISYILHDDRIFPMLKSLLKKDSGISDRILYGSDFYVVRSQKSDKQMWADTAGRLTDHELELITRTNPRSFLYNKIHAYVD
;
A
#
# COMPACT_ATOMS: atom_id res chain seq x y z
N MET A 1 37.81 -19.07 50.24
CA MET A 1 36.49 -18.40 50.08
C MET A 1 35.69 -19.20 49.08
N SER A 2 34.83 -20.06 49.60
CA SER A 2 33.93 -20.96 48.90
C SER A 2 32.67 -20.18 48.53
N ILE A 3 32.34 -20.16 47.23
CA ILE A 3 31.12 -19.52 46.71
C ILE A 3 29.95 -20.49 46.94
N PRO A 4 28.83 -20.07 47.54
CA PRO A 4 27.69 -20.97 47.78
C PRO A 4 26.89 -21.18 46.50
N THR A 5 26.63 -22.45 46.20
CA THR A 5 25.69 -22.91 45.17
C THR A 5 24.25 -22.65 45.60
N LEU A 6 23.49 -21.94 44.75
CA LEU A 6 22.04 -21.78 44.88
C LEU A 6 21.31 -23.13 44.68
N PRO A 7 20.21 -23.40 45.39
CA PRO A 7 19.50 -24.66 45.28
C PRO A 7 18.63 -24.71 44.01
N GLU A 8 18.71 -25.83 43.29
CA GLU A 8 17.83 -26.15 42.16
C GLU A 8 16.39 -26.36 42.67
N THR A 9 15.46 -25.53 42.19
CA THR A 9 14.02 -25.76 42.35
C THR A 9 13.59 -26.92 41.45
N PRO A 10 12.82 -27.90 41.96
CA PRO A 10 12.44 -29.07 41.19
C PRO A 10 11.45 -28.67 40.07
N LEU A 11 11.77 -29.09 38.85
CA LEU A 11 10.89 -29.04 37.69
C LEU A 11 9.58 -29.75 38.02
N HIS A 12 8.50 -28.97 38.18
CA HIS A 12 7.15 -29.49 38.12
C HIS A 12 6.93 -30.14 36.75
N THR A 13 6.97 -31.47 36.73
CA THR A 13 6.41 -32.29 35.65
C THR A 13 4.90 -32.09 35.62
N GLN A 14 4.44 -31.14 34.81
CA GLN A 14 3.03 -31.09 34.41
C GLN A 14 2.81 -32.08 33.26
N ASN A 15 2.24 -33.23 33.60
CA ASN A 15 1.44 -34.00 32.66
C ASN A 15 0.09 -33.27 32.48
N SER A 16 -0.11 -32.68 31.31
CA SER A 16 -1.43 -32.56 30.71
C SER A 16 -1.24 -32.47 29.20
N SER A 17 -2.17 -33.05 28.44
CA SER A 17 -2.31 -32.92 27.00
C SER A 17 -2.54 -31.45 26.63
N ALA A 18 -1.50 -30.63 26.70
CA ALA A 18 -1.56 -29.22 26.33
C ALA A 18 -2.00 -29.14 24.88
N GLU A 19 -3.22 -28.65 24.65
CA GLU A 19 -3.67 -28.28 23.31
C GLU A 19 -2.56 -27.47 22.64
N LYS A 20 -2.11 -27.96 21.50
CA LYS A 20 -0.97 -27.38 20.78
C LYS A 20 -1.34 -25.95 20.40
N ARG A 21 -0.71 -24.96 21.07
CA ARG A 21 -0.90 -23.53 20.82
C ARG A 21 -0.86 -23.26 19.30
N PRO A 22 -1.93 -22.69 18.69
CA PRO A 22 -1.95 -22.41 17.26
C PRO A 22 -0.78 -21.54 16.83
N PRO A 23 -0.20 -21.72 15.62
CA PRO A 23 0.95 -20.96 15.19
C PRO A 23 0.65 -19.47 15.05
N PHE A 24 1.69 -18.65 15.12
CA PHE A 24 1.57 -17.23 14.79
C PHE A 24 1.34 -17.07 13.28
N ILE A 25 0.34 -16.30 12.88
CA ILE A 25 -0.03 -16.08 11.49
C ILE A 25 -0.07 -14.58 11.20
N ASN A 26 0.70 -14.17 10.19
CA ASN A 26 0.55 -12.88 9.52
C ASN A 26 -0.32 -13.09 8.28
N CYS A 27 -1.55 -12.58 8.31
CA CYS A 27 -2.57 -12.81 7.28
C CYS A 27 -2.39 -11.98 6.00
N HIS A 28 -1.39 -11.09 5.95
CA HIS A 28 -1.23 -10.20 4.79
C HIS A 28 0.24 -9.86 4.55
N THR A 29 0.82 -10.52 3.54
CA THR A 29 2.18 -10.27 3.07
C THR A 29 2.25 -10.45 1.55
N HIS A 30 3.29 -9.89 0.95
CA HIS A 30 3.58 -9.91 -0.48
C HIS A 30 5.02 -10.32 -0.73
N THR A 31 5.22 -11.15 -1.76
CA THR A 31 6.56 -11.60 -2.18
C THR A 31 6.89 -11.22 -3.62
N PHE A 32 5.98 -10.58 -4.35
CA PHE A 32 6.20 -10.19 -5.73
C PHE A 32 7.44 -9.29 -5.88
N THR A 33 8.07 -9.30 -7.04
CA THR A 33 9.32 -8.57 -7.31
C THR A 33 9.09 -7.45 -8.30
N GLY A 34 10.09 -6.63 -8.56
CA GLY A 34 10.04 -5.60 -9.58
C GLY A 34 9.86 -6.14 -11.01
N GLU A 35 10.10 -7.43 -11.24
CA GLU A 35 9.83 -8.08 -12.53
C GLU A 35 8.33 -8.35 -12.73
N HIS A 36 7.54 -8.42 -11.65
CA HIS A 36 6.09 -8.60 -11.69
C HIS A 36 5.31 -7.29 -11.80
N ILE A 37 6.01 -6.15 -11.84
CA ILE A 37 5.40 -4.83 -11.84
C ILE A 37 5.49 -4.23 -13.25
N PRO A 38 4.38 -3.72 -13.81
CA PRO A 38 4.39 -3.01 -15.07
C PRO A 38 5.38 -1.84 -15.12
N PRO A 39 6.04 -1.60 -16.27
CA PRO A 39 7.06 -0.57 -16.39
C PRO A 39 6.54 0.85 -16.20
N PHE A 40 5.28 1.12 -16.59
CA PHE A 40 4.66 2.44 -16.56
C PHE A 40 3.67 2.59 -15.40
N LEU A 41 3.98 2.03 -14.24
CA LEU A 41 3.16 2.19 -13.04
C LEU A 41 2.97 3.69 -12.66
N GLY A 42 3.97 4.53 -12.97
CA GLY A 42 3.92 5.99 -12.82
C GLY A 42 3.14 6.75 -13.91
N LYS A 43 2.62 6.06 -14.94
CA LYS A 43 1.75 6.65 -15.97
C LYS A 43 0.50 7.23 -15.30
N LYS A 44 0.14 8.47 -15.67
CA LYS A 44 -0.93 9.27 -15.05
C LYS A 44 -0.75 9.62 -13.55
N LEU A 45 0.38 9.24 -12.94
CA LEU A 45 0.75 9.64 -11.57
C LEU A 45 1.74 10.81 -11.55
N LEU A 46 2.73 10.78 -12.44
CA LEU A 46 3.78 11.81 -12.50
C LEU A 46 3.45 12.87 -13.56
N PRO A 47 3.73 14.15 -13.30
CA PRO A 47 3.42 15.24 -14.22
C PRO A 47 4.27 15.15 -15.51
N LEU A 48 3.78 15.80 -16.57
CA LEU A 48 4.53 16.06 -17.83
C LEU A 48 5.10 14.80 -18.50
N GLY A 49 4.43 13.65 -18.37
CA GLY A 49 4.88 12.39 -18.98
C GLY A 49 6.11 11.77 -18.31
N LEU A 50 6.58 12.28 -17.16
CA LEU A 50 7.69 11.71 -16.41
C LEU A 50 7.46 10.25 -16.02
N GLY A 51 6.20 9.80 -15.93
CA GLY A 51 5.83 8.40 -15.72
C GLY A 51 6.30 7.44 -16.82
N PHE A 52 6.56 7.95 -18.03
CA PHE A 52 7.13 7.17 -19.14
C PHE A 52 8.66 7.15 -19.11
N VAL A 53 9.29 8.14 -18.48
CA VAL A 53 10.76 8.27 -18.37
C VAL A 53 11.27 7.55 -17.11
N LEU A 54 10.68 7.84 -15.96
CA LEU A 54 10.99 7.22 -14.67
C LEU A 54 10.31 5.86 -14.52
N THR A 55 10.61 4.95 -15.44
CA THR A 55 10.06 3.59 -15.42
C THR A 55 10.49 2.83 -14.17
N ILE A 56 9.67 1.86 -13.74
CA ILE A 56 10.04 0.97 -12.63
C ILE A 56 11.36 0.25 -12.92
N LYS A 57 11.59 -0.13 -14.18
CA LYS A 57 12.85 -0.77 -14.62
C LYS A 57 14.08 0.11 -14.34
N LEU A 58 13.99 1.41 -14.62
CA LEU A 58 15.09 2.36 -14.35
C LEU A 58 15.35 2.47 -12.85
N ILE A 59 14.30 2.61 -12.04
CA ILE A 59 14.41 2.74 -10.58
C ILE A 59 14.97 1.46 -9.95
N VAL A 60 14.43 0.31 -10.32
CA VAL A 60 14.91 -1.00 -9.86
C VAL A 60 16.36 -1.22 -10.31
N GLY A 61 16.71 -0.85 -11.54
CA GLY A 61 18.07 -0.89 -12.06
C GLY A 61 19.04 -0.05 -11.23
N TYR A 62 18.66 1.18 -10.90
CA TYR A 62 19.42 2.06 -10.01
C TYR A 62 19.65 1.42 -8.64
N PHE A 63 18.61 0.89 -7.98
CA PHE A 63 18.78 0.26 -6.67
C PHE A 63 19.62 -1.01 -6.72
N ARG A 64 19.48 -1.83 -7.78
CA ARG A 64 20.34 -3.00 -8.00
C ARG A 64 21.80 -2.59 -8.11
N TRP A 65 22.10 -1.54 -8.88
CA TRP A 65 23.45 -0.99 -8.99
C TRP A 65 23.95 -0.43 -7.63
N TYR A 66 23.13 0.40 -6.97
CA TYR A 66 23.45 1.05 -5.71
C TYR A 66 23.81 0.04 -4.61
N TYR A 67 23.00 -1.00 -4.43
CA TYR A 67 23.25 -2.03 -3.41
C TYR A 67 24.38 -3.00 -3.80
N LYS A 68 24.71 -3.13 -5.08
CA LYS A 68 25.84 -3.94 -5.54
C LYS A 68 27.17 -3.23 -5.32
N ILE A 69 27.25 -1.93 -5.61
CA ILE A 69 28.51 -1.17 -5.66
C ILE A 69 28.57 -0.09 -4.56
N PRO A 70 27.89 1.08 -4.66
CA PRO A 70 27.99 2.15 -3.66
C PRO A 70 27.73 1.73 -2.20
N ALA A 71 26.70 0.94 -1.95
CA ALA A 71 26.31 0.56 -0.59
C ALA A 71 27.37 -0.31 0.10
N LYS A 72 28.21 -1.01 -0.68
CA LYS A 72 29.33 -1.80 -0.16
C LYS A 72 30.61 -0.96 -0.04
N TRP A 73 30.77 0.07 -0.86
CA TRP A 73 31.94 0.95 -0.84
C TRP A 73 32.15 1.61 0.52
N ARG A 74 31.08 1.96 1.23
CA ARG A 74 31.17 2.53 2.60
C ARG A 74 31.90 1.63 3.61
N TYR A 75 31.94 0.32 3.35
CA TYR A 75 32.63 -0.64 4.22
C TYR A 75 34.08 -0.91 3.78
N GLN A 76 34.50 -0.39 2.63
CA GLN A 76 35.83 -0.60 2.09
C GLN A 76 36.85 0.40 2.67
N ARG A 77 38.13 0.01 2.71
CA ARG A 77 39.22 0.83 3.25
C ARG A 77 39.36 2.22 2.61
N PRO A 78 39.25 2.40 1.27
CA PRO A 78 39.37 3.72 0.64
C PRO A 78 38.32 4.71 1.14
N TYR A 79 37.08 4.26 1.34
CA TYR A 79 36.02 5.11 1.88
C TYR A 79 36.31 5.54 3.31
N LYS A 80 36.80 4.63 4.17
CA LYS A 80 37.19 4.96 5.55
C LYS A 80 38.33 6.00 5.58
N LYS A 81 39.30 5.89 4.67
CA LYS A 81 40.36 6.91 4.51
C LYS A 81 39.79 8.26 4.09
N TRP A 82 38.90 8.29 3.09
CA TRP A 82 38.22 9.51 2.66
C TRP A 82 37.37 10.11 3.78
N GLN A 83 36.67 9.29 4.56
CA GLN A 83 35.87 9.75 5.69
C GLN A 83 36.75 10.40 6.77
N SER A 84 37.91 9.80 7.06
CA SER A 84 38.90 10.38 7.98
C SER A 84 39.46 11.71 7.47
N LEU A 85 39.80 11.78 6.17
CA LEU A 85 40.28 13.01 5.53
C LEU A 85 39.20 14.11 5.57
N ARG A 86 37.97 13.77 5.18
CA ARG A 86 36.82 14.68 5.21
C ARG A 86 36.59 15.18 6.63
N PHE A 87 36.60 14.29 7.63
CA PHE A 87 36.46 14.68 9.02
C PHE A 87 37.54 15.68 9.43
N GLY A 88 38.81 15.40 9.13
CA GLY A 88 39.94 16.30 9.40
C GLY A 88 39.76 17.68 8.77
N ILE A 89 39.37 17.73 7.50
CA ILE A 89 39.08 18.99 6.78
C ILE A 89 37.90 19.72 7.45
N THR A 90 36.77 19.04 7.69
CA THR A 90 35.59 19.68 8.30
C THR A 90 35.85 20.17 9.72
N TRP A 91 36.60 19.42 10.51
CA TRP A 91 36.99 19.78 11.87
C TRP A 91 37.91 21.01 11.85
N PHE A 92 38.90 21.04 10.95
CA PHE A 92 39.77 22.20 10.78
C PHE A 92 38.97 23.45 10.35
N LEU A 93 38.11 23.33 9.34
CA LEU A 93 37.28 24.43 8.87
C LEU A 93 36.36 24.97 9.98
N GLN A 94 35.83 24.13 10.87
CA GLN A 94 35.04 24.57 12.02
C GLN A 94 35.86 25.33 13.07
N LYS A 95 37.17 25.10 13.17
CA LYS A 95 38.06 25.79 14.12
C LYS A 95 38.52 27.16 13.64
N VAL A 96 38.29 27.50 12.36
CA VAL A 96 38.75 28.75 11.76
C VAL A 96 37.57 29.52 11.12
N PRO A 97 36.49 29.79 11.88
CA PRO A 97 35.24 30.34 11.32
C PRO A 97 35.45 31.72 10.66
N TYR A 98 36.38 32.51 11.18
CA TYR A 98 36.71 33.85 10.70
C TYR A 98 37.33 33.86 9.29
N ILE A 99 37.93 32.75 8.84
CA ILE A 99 38.42 32.60 7.46
C ILE A 99 37.37 31.88 6.60
N THR A 100 36.70 30.86 7.14
CA THR A 100 35.76 30.05 6.34
C THR A 100 34.45 30.76 6.03
N PHE A 101 34.00 31.68 6.89
CA PHE A 101 32.77 32.42 6.66
C PHE A 101 32.90 33.39 5.47
N PRO A 102 33.93 34.24 5.36
CA PRO A 102 34.16 35.07 4.18
C PRO A 102 34.32 34.26 2.89
N ILE A 103 35.09 33.16 2.91
CA ILE A 103 35.24 32.28 1.74
C ILE A 103 33.90 31.68 1.32
N GLY A 104 33.09 31.22 2.30
CA GLY A 104 31.75 30.71 2.04
C GLY A 104 30.81 31.77 1.44
N MET A 105 30.91 33.02 1.88
CA MET A 105 30.16 34.15 1.32
C MET A 105 30.58 34.45 -0.13
N ILE A 106 31.88 34.50 -0.40
CA ILE A 106 32.44 34.73 -1.74
C ILE A 106 31.99 33.60 -2.69
N LEU A 107 32.20 32.33 -2.32
CA LEU A 107 31.76 31.18 -3.12
C LEU A 107 30.25 31.20 -3.38
N THR A 108 29.46 31.68 -2.41
CA THR A 108 28.00 31.79 -2.58
C THR A 108 27.67 32.87 -3.60
N LEU A 109 28.29 34.05 -3.48
CA LEU A 109 28.10 35.17 -4.39
C LEU A 109 28.54 34.79 -5.82
N ASP A 110 29.72 34.20 -5.98
CA ASP A 110 30.21 33.73 -7.28
C ASP A 110 29.27 32.71 -7.90
N THR A 111 28.79 31.75 -7.11
CA THR A 111 27.83 30.75 -7.62
C THR A 111 26.51 31.39 -8.05
N LEU A 112 26.00 32.38 -7.31
CA LEU A 112 24.79 33.11 -7.69
C LEU A 112 24.98 33.88 -9.01
N LEU A 113 26.12 34.55 -9.18
CA LEU A 113 26.46 35.26 -10.40
C LEU A 113 26.67 34.28 -11.57
N ILE A 114 27.40 33.18 -11.38
CA ILE A 114 27.62 32.16 -12.41
C ILE A 114 26.30 31.56 -12.89
N LEU A 115 25.38 31.22 -11.98
CA LEU A 115 24.16 30.48 -12.31
C LEU A 115 23.00 31.36 -12.76
N PHE A 116 22.88 32.58 -12.22
CA PHE A 116 21.66 33.39 -12.39
C PHE A 116 21.88 34.75 -13.05
N PHE A 117 23.12 35.23 -13.23
CA PHE A 117 23.36 36.55 -13.80
C PHE A 117 22.71 36.74 -15.18
N GLY A 118 22.85 35.76 -16.09
CA GLY A 118 22.21 35.82 -17.41
C GLY A 118 20.69 35.92 -17.32
N THR A 119 20.05 35.04 -16.53
CA THR A 119 18.59 35.06 -16.35
C THR A 119 18.09 36.32 -15.64
N LEU A 120 18.87 36.88 -14.72
CA LEU A 120 18.54 38.13 -14.04
C LEU A 120 18.68 39.33 -15.00
N SER A 121 19.73 39.34 -15.82
CA SER A 121 19.93 40.33 -16.88
C SER A 121 18.76 40.33 -17.84
N ASP A 122 18.35 39.17 -18.37
CA ASP A 122 17.25 39.07 -19.32
C ASP A 122 15.90 39.57 -18.76
N LYS A 123 15.70 39.47 -17.44
CA LYS A 123 14.41 39.80 -16.79
C LYS A 123 14.36 41.17 -16.14
N PHE A 124 15.49 41.70 -15.69
CA PHE A 124 15.53 42.85 -14.79
C PHE A 124 16.46 43.98 -15.23
N ASN A 125 16.96 43.96 -16.47
CA ASN A 125 17.88 44.97 -16.99
C ASN A 125 17.35 46.42 -16.83
N ASP A 126 16.04 46.61 -16.98
CA ASP A 126 15.41 47.94 -16.90
C ASP A 126 15.19 48.43 -15.46
N HIS A 127 15.54 47.64 -14.44
CA HIS A 127 15.37 48.01 -13.04
C HIS A 127 16.65 48.62 -12.46
N ALA A 128 16.52 49.78 -11.81
CA ALA A 128 17.64 50.52 -11.20
C ALA A 128 18.49 49.68 -10.22
N TRP A 129 17.91 48.69 -9.55
CA TRP A 129 18.66 47.84 -8.62
C TRP A 129 19.58 46.83 -9.32
N PHE A 130 19.28 46.46 -10.57
CA PHE A 130 20.09 45.50 -11.32
C PHE A 130 21.45 46.08 -11.70
N GLY A 131 21.54 47.41 -11.89
CA GLY A 131 22.82 48.10 -12.09
C GLY A 131 23.84 47.83 -10.98
N TYR A 132 23.39 47.71 -9.72
CA TYR A 132 24.29 47.33 -8.61
C TYR A 132 24.79 45.88 -8.71
N VAL A 133 23.99 44.97 -9.30
CA VAL A 133 24.39 43.58 -9.53
C VAL A 133 25.40 43.47 -10.67
N GLU A 134 25.25 44.28 -11.71
CA GLU A 134 26.20 44.39 -12.81
C GLU A 134 27.55 44.97 -12.34
N GLU A 135 27.50 46.02 -11.53
CA GLU A 135 28.69 46.61 -10.90
C GLU A 135 29.38 45.59 -9.98
N LEU A 136 28.61 44.84 -9.19
CA LEU A 136 29.15 43.77 -8.35
C LEU A 136 29.78 42.64 -9.16
N SER A 137 29.15 42.20 -10.25
CA SER A 137 29.70 41.18 -11.16
C SER A 137 31.01 41.65 -11.78
N THR A 138 31.05 42.90 -12.23
CA THR A 138 32.24 43.54 -12.83
C THR A 138 33.36 43.67 -11.80
N PHE A 139 33.02 44.09 -10.59
CA PHE A 139 33.94 44.18 -9.47
C PHE A 139 34.56 42.82 -9.14
N MET A 140 33.72 41.77 -9.03
CA MET A 140 34.15 40.40 -8.72
C MET A 140 35.04 39.80 -9.80
N GLN A 141 34.80 40.11 -11.08
CA GLN A 141 35.67 39.72 -12.19
C GLN A 141 37.02 40.46 -12.14
N ARG A 142 36.99 41.77 -11.85
CA ARG A 142 38.20 42.60 -11.76
C ARG A 142 39.16 42.13 -10.66
N ILE A 143 38.63 41.65 -9.54
CA ILE A 143 39.44 41.11 -8.44
C ILE A 143 39.74 39.61 -8.60
N PHE A 144 39.46 39.03 -9.78
CA PHE A 144 39.69 37.63 -10.14
C PHE A 144 39.00 36.59 -9.25
N LEU A 145 37.97 36.99 -8.49
CA LEU A 145 37.19 36.07 -7.68
C LEU A 145 36.08 35.39 -8.49
N LEU A 146 35.55 36.07 -9.51
CA LEU A 146 34.61 35.49 -10.48
C LEU A 146 35.34 35.15 -11.80
N PRO A 147 35.53 33.86 -12.15
CA PRO A 147 36.16 33.47 -13.40
C PRO A 147 35.43 34.01 -14.63
N SER A 148 36.16 34.29 -15.71
CA SER A 148 35.54 34.72 -16.98
C SER A 148 34.59 33.65 -17.54
N PRO A 149 33.60 34.03 -18.39
CA PRO A 149 32.65 33.09 -19.00
C PRO A 149 33.30 31.92 -19.75
N GLU A 150 34.48 32.13 -20.30
CA GLU A 150 35.25 31.13 -21.05
C GLU A 150 35.82 30.03 -20.15
N GLN A 151 36.03 30.30 -18.85
CA GLN A 151 36.60 29.36 -17.90
C GLN A 151 35.54 28.43 -17.28
N ILE A 152 34.84 27.69 -18.14
CA ILE A 152 33.70 26.83 -17.77
C ILE A 152 34.08 25.83 -16.66
N ILE A 153 35.25 25.19 -16.77
CA ILE A 153 35.71 24.19 -15.80
C ILE A 153 35.88 24.80 -14.40
N LEU A 154 36.49 25.99 -14.31
CA LEU A 154 36.70 26.68 -13.03
C LEU A 154 35.38 27.12 -12.40
N ARG A 155 34.45 27.62 -13.22
CA ARG A 155 33.08 27.95 -12.79
C ARG A 155 32.35 26.72 -12.25
N CYS A 156 32.43 25.57 -12.93
CA CYS A 156 31.85 24.32 -12.46
C CYS A 156 32.47 23.86 -11.12
N LEU A 157 33.78 24.03 -10.95
CA LEU A 157 34.47 23.70 -9.69
C LEU A 157 34.02 24.60 -8.53
N ILE A 158 33.85 25.91 -8.76
CA ILE A 158 33.33 26.84 -7.74
C ILE A 158 31.93 26.43 -7.28
N VAL A 159 31.04 26.13 -8.24
CA VAL A 159 29.68 25.65 -7.94
C VAL A 159 29.74 24.34 -7.15
N LEU A 160 30.58 23.39 -7.55
CA LEU A 160 30.76 22.13 -6.84
C LEU A 160 31.29 22.33 -5.41
N LEU A 161 32.31 23.18 -5.25
CA LEU A 161 32.92 23.51 -3.96
C LEU A 161 31.90 24.14 -3.01
N LEU A 162 31.06 25.06 -3.49
CA LEU A 162 29.97 25.61 -2.68
C LEU A 162 29.04 24.51 -2.19
N PHE A 163 28.56 23.64 -3.09
CA PHE A 163 27.59 22.60 -2.75
C PHE A 163 28.13 21.55 -1.76
N VAL A 164 29.44 21.37 -1.72
CA VAL A 164 30.15 20.48 -0.79
C VAL A 164 30.42 21.16 0.56
N LEU A 165 30.86 22.43 0.54
CA LEU A 165 31.43 23.10 1.71
C LEU A 165 30.43 24.01 2.46
N SER A 166 29.46 24.64 1.77
CA SER A 166 28.56 25.65 2.35
C SER A 166 27.10 25.19 2.33
N LYS A 167 26.59 24.78 3.50
CA LYS A 167 25.18 24.40 3.66
C LYS A 167 24.23 25.60 3.46
N SER A 168 24.58 26.77 4.01
CA SER A 168 23.79 28.01 3.89
C SER A 168 23.76 28.53 2.46
N GLY A 169 24.92 28.61 1.80
CA GLY A 169 25.02 29.06 0.41
C GLY A 169 24.25 28.16 -0.55
N ARG A 170 24.38 26.83 -0.41
CA ARG A 170 23.58 25.86 -1.19
C ARG A 170 22.08 26.07 -1.02
N ASN A 171 21.61 26.30 0.20
CA ASN A 171 20.20 26.53 0.47
C ASN A 171 19.69 27.83 -0.17
N LEU A 172 20.51 28.90 -0.15
CA LEU A 172 20.20 30.18 -0.79
C LEU A 172 20.13 30.06 -2.32
N VAL A 173 21.09 29.36 -2.95
CA VAL A 173 21.08 29.08 -4.39
C VAL A 173 19.81 28.33 -4.79
N ILE A 174 19.42 27.30 -4.03
CA ILE A 174 18.19 26.52 -4.30
C ILE A 174 16.95 27.39 -4.11
N PHE A 175 16.92 28.26 -3.10
CA PHE A 175 15.81 29.19 -2.86
C PHE A 175 15.63 30.15 -4.05
N ILE A 176 16.72 30.78 -4.50
CA ILE A 176 16.69 31.72 -5.64
C ILE A 176 16.30 30.99 -6.93
N ALA A 177 16.83 29.78 -7.17
CA ALA A 177 16.43 28.96 -8.31
C ALA A 177 14.91 28.71 -8.32
N ARG A 178 14.32 28.32 -7.19
CA ARG A 178 12.87 28.09 -7.06
C ARG A 178 12.03 29.36 -7.28
N SER A 179 12.59 30.53 -6.97
CA SER A 179 11.93 31.82 -7.17
C SER A 179 12.00 32.28 -8.64
N LEU A 180 13.16 32.12 -9.30
CA LEU A 180 13.40 32.58 -10.67
C LEU A 180 12.80 31.66 -11.73
N PHE A 181 12.78 30.35 -11.46
CA PHE A 181 12.30 29.34 -12.39
C PHE A 181 10.96 28.78 -11.91
N GLN A 182 9.87 29.33 -12.45
CA GLN A 182 8.51 28.90 -12.11
C GLN A 182 8.28 27.40 -12.39
N PHE A 183 9.02 26.79 -13.33
CA PHE A 183 8.90 25.35 -13.55
C PHE A 183 9.39 24.49 -12.37
N LEU A 184 10.30 25.02 -11.54
CA LEU A 184 10.71 24.38 -10.28
C LEU A 184 9.62 24.49 -9.19
N ARG A 185 8.58 25.31 -9.40
CA ARG A 185 7.35 25.28 -8.57
C ARG A 185 6.39 24.16 -9.00
N PHE A 186 6.56 23.59 -10.20
CA PHE A 186 5.93 22.30 -10.59
C PHE A 186 6.68 21.09 -10.02
N LEU A 187 7.68 21.30 -9.14
CA LEU A 187 8.18 20.23 -8.30
C LEU A 187 7.01 19.65 -7.49
N PRO A 188 6.98 18.32 -7.35
CA PRO A 188 5.80 17.61 -6.90
C PRO A 188 5.29 18.17 -5.55
N GLY A 189 4.00 18.54 -5.50
CA GLY A 189 3.32 18.96 -4.27
C GLY A 189 3.42 17.91 -3.16
N SER A 190 2.94 18.20 -1.95
CA SER A 190 3.03 17.27 -0.81
C SER A 190 2.53 15.86 -1.17
N GLU A 191 1.42 15.77 -1.89
CA GLU A 191 0.86 14.51 -2.40
C GLU A 191 1.75 13.85 -3.45
N THR A 192 2.13 14.55 -4.52
CA THR A 192 2.99 14.00 -5.57
C THR A 192 4.37 13.58 -5.03
N SER A 193 4.88 14.26 -4.00
CA SER A 193 6.11 13.92 -3.29
C SER A 193 5.95 12.65 -2.46
N ALA A 194 4.82 12.49 -1.76
CA ALA A 194 4.46 11.26 -1.06
C ALA A 194 4.31 10.08 -2.04
N TYR A 195 3.66 10.29 -3.18
CA TYR A 195 3.56 9.30 -4.25
C TYR A 195 4.93 8.90 -4.80
N LEU A 196 5.80 9.88 -5.10
CA LEU A 196 7.16 9.60 -5.59
C LEU A 196 7.99 8.83 -4.56
N LYS A 197 7.87 9.14 -3.27
CA LYS A 197 8.52 8.38 -2.19
C LYS A 197 8.03 6.92 -2.15
N ARG A 198 6.71 6.69 -2.24
CA ARG A 198 6.13 5.33 -2.32
C ARG A 198 6.60 4.59 -3.57
N TYR A 199 6.60 5.25 -4.72
CA TYR A 199 7.05 4.71 -6.00
C TYR A 199 8.53 4.29 -5.97
N ILE A 200 9.41 5.16 -5.43
CA ILE A 200 10.82 4.85 -5.22
C ILE A 200 10.99 3.72 -4.20
N SER A 201 10.17 3.68 -3.15
CA SER A 201 10.19 2.63 -2.13
C SER A 201 9.85 1.26 -2.70
N ILE A 202 8.84 1.17 -3.56
CA ILE A 202 8.50 -0.06 -4.29
C ILE A 202 9.74 -0.53 -5.06
N GLY A 203 10.37 0.33 -5.85
CA GLY A 203 11.62 -0.03 -6.54
C GLY A 203 12.78 -0.41 -5.61
N ARG A 204 12.90 0.25 -4.45
CA ARG A 204 13.93 0.01 -3.43
C ARG A 204 13.81 -1.35 -2.74
N PHE A 205 12.60 -1.89 -2.59
CA PHE A 205 12.37 -3.14 -1.86
C PHE A 205 11.98 -4.31 -2.77
N ALA A 206 11.46 -4.03 -3.97
CA ALA A 206 11.15 -5.01 -5.00
C ALA A 206 12.37 -5.38 -5.88
N PHE A 207 13.57 -4.84 -5.60
CA PHE A 207 14.74 -5.02 -6.46
C PHE A 207 15.28 -6.46 -6.55
N HIS A 208 14.91 -7.32 -5.60
CA HIS A 208 15.25 -8.73 -5.62
C HIS A 208 14.63 -9.43 -6.84
N LYS A 209 15.31 -10.46 -7.36
CA LYS A 209 14.86 -11.16 -8.59
C LYS A 209 13.92 -12.33 -8.35
N LYS A 210 13.79 -12.82 -7.11
CA LYS A 210 13.03 -14.04 -6.79
C LYS A 210 12.18 -13.83 -5.55
N GLN A 211 10.95 -14.33 -5.56
CA GLN A 211 10.04 -14.30 -4.41
C GLN A 211 10.63 -14.96 -3.16
N MET A 212 11.35 -16.08 -3.34
CA MET A 212 12.05 -16.80 -2.27
C MET A 212 13.01 -15.91 -1.45
N THR A 213 13.70 -14.97 -2.11
CA THR A 213 14.64 -14.07 -1.42
C THR A 213 13.90 -13.12 -0.48
N ILE A 214 12.78 -12.56 -0.97
CA ILE A 214 11.92 -11.65 -0.19
C ILE A 214 11.28 -12.41 0.97
N PHE A 215 10.76 -13.63 0.72
CA PHE A 215 10.15 -14.47 1.75
C PHE A 215 11.14 -14.85 2.87
N ARG A 216 12.40 -15.20 2.54
CA ARG A 216 13.43 -15.49 3.56
C ARG A 216 13.77 -14.28 4.43
N MET A 217 13.59 -13.06 3.93
CA MET A 217 13.77 -11.83 4.72
C MET A 217 12.58 -11.59 5.63
N LEU A 218 11.37 -11.87 5.18
CA LEU A 218 10.15 -11.85 6.00
C LEU A 218 10.26 -12.84 7.17
N GLU A 219 10.52 -14.11 6.87
CA GLU A 219 10.56 -15.20 7.86
C GLU A 219 11.51 -14.91 9.04
N LYS A 220 12.65 -14.27 8.77
CA LYS A 220 13.66 -13.90 9.78
C LYS A 220 13.26 -12.76 10.72
N GLN A 221 12.14 -12.08 10.46
CA GLN A 221 11.69 -10.93 11.24
C GLN A 221 10.62 -11.31 12.29
N TYR A 222 10.14 -12.55 12.26
CA TYR A 222 9.01 -13.02 13.06
C TYR A 222 9.42 -14.22 13.94
N PRO A 223 8.57 -14.60 14.93
CA PRO A 223 8.79 -15.78 15.77
C PRO A 223 9.02 -17.07 14.97
N SER A 224 9.69 -18.05 15.57
CA SER A 224 10.05 -19.32 14.90
C SER A 224 8.85 -20.18 14.49
N ASP A 225 7.71 -20.01 15.17
CA ASP A 225 6.44 -20.63 14.84
C ASP A 225 5.59 -19.80 13.86
N GLY A 226 6.15 -18.71 13.31
CA GLY A 226 5.50 -17.82 12.36
C GLY A 226 5.12 -18.49 11.05
N ARG A 227 3.97 -18.08 10.52
CA ARG A 227 3.36 -18.48 9.25
C ARG A 227 2.89 -17.23 8.52
N PHE A 228 2.94 -17.25 7.20
CA PHE A 228 2.72 -16.04 6.41
C PHE A 228 1.75 -16.33 5.27
N VAL A 229 0.62 -15.63 5.29
CA VAL A 229 -0.27 -15.57 4.14
C VAL A 229 0.40 -14.72 3.07
N VAL A 230 0.70 -15.34 1.94
CA VAL A 230 1.38 -14.69 0.80
C VAL A 230 0.36 -14.40 -0.28
N LEU A 231 0.12 -13.12 -0.49
CA LEU A 231 -0.85 -12.61 -1.46
C LEU A 231 -0.11 -12.21 -2.74
N PRO A 232 -0.30 -12.94 -3.85
CA PRO A 232 0.21 -12.51 -5.15
C PRO A 232 -0.55 -11.28 -5.67
N MET A 233 -0.09 -10.72 -6.78
CA MET A 233 -0.69 -9.56 -7.43
C MET A 233 -0.65 -9.76 -8.95
N ASP A 234 -1.81 -9.94 -9.57
CA ASP A 234 -1.94 -9.95 -11.02
C ASP A 234 -2.05 -8.52 -11.56
N MET A 235 -0.93 -7.98 -12.00
CA MET A 235 -0.86 -6.62 -12.55
C MET A 235 -0.94 -6.60 -14.08
N ASP A 236 -1.18 -7.73 -14.74
CA ASP A 236 -1.14 -7.83 -16.21
C ASP A 236 -2.23 -6.97 -16.87
N TYR A 237 -3.38 -6.81 -16.20
CA TYR A 237 -4.56 -6.09 -16.71
C TYR A 237 -4.72 -4.66 -16.20
N MET A 238 -3.72 -4.11 -15.49
CA MET A 238 -3.84 -2.79 -14.88
C MET A 238 -3.59 -1.62 -15.84
N GLU A 239 -3.39 -1.86 -17.14
CA GLU A 239 -3.18 -0.85 -18.19
C GLU A 239 -1.96 0.07 -17.98
N ALA A 240 -0.93 -0.48 -17.31
CA ALA A 240 0.34 0.19 -17.00
C ALA A 240 1.52 -0.34 -17.83
N GLY A 241 1.24 -1.03 -18.94
CA GLY A 241 2.20 -1.78 -19.74
C GLY A 241 2.37 -3.23 -19.28
N THR A 242 3.07 -4.04 -20.07
CA THR A 242 3.27 -5.46 -19.77
C THR A 242 4.42 -5.65 -18.77
N PRO A 243 4.21 -6.37 -17.64
CA PRO A 243 5.29 -6.74 -16.74
C PRO A 243 6.38 -7.58 -17.45
N PRO A 244 7.66 -7.46 -17.06
CA PRO A 244 8.71 -8.36 -17.53
C PRO A 244 8.42 -9.84 -17.26
N SER A 245 7.75 -10.15 -16.16
CA SER A 245 7.27 -11.47 -15.79
C SER A 245 5.80 -11.40 -15.43
N ASN A 246 4.96 -12.03 -16.25
CA ASN A 246 3.51 -12.05 -16.09
C ASN A 246 3.06 -12.79 -14.81
N TYR A 247 1.77 -12.72 -14.51
CA TYR A 247 1.22 -13.35 -13.32
C TYR A 247 1.35 -14.88 -13.31
N MET A 248 1.23 -15.57 -14.45
CA MET A 248 1.38 -17.04 -14.48
C MET A 248 2.80 -17.47 -14.08
N ASN A 249 3.81 -16.71 -14.47
CA ASN A 249 5.18 -16.92 -14.00
C ASN A 249 5.31 -16.63 -12.49
N GLN A 250 4.69 -15.56 -11.99
CA GLN A 250 4.62 -15.28 -10.55
C GLN A 250 3.95 -16.42 -9.77
N LEU A 251 2.85 -16.97 -10.28
CA LEU A 251 2.12 -18.06 -9.66
C LEU A 251 2.97 -19.33 -9.59
N ASN A 252 3.68 -19.67 -10.67
CA ASN A 252 4.61 -20.80 -10.70
C ASN A 252 5.76 -20.65 -9.70
N GLU A 253 6.33 -19.45 -9.59
CA GLU A 253 7.31 -19.13 -8.54
C GLU A 253 6.73 -19.27 -7.13
N LEU A 254 5.46 -18.90 -6.93
CA LEU A 254 4.77 -19.00 -5.64
C LEU A 254 4.48 -20.45 -5.26
N LYS A 255 4.06 -21.30 -6.21
CA LYS A 255 3.94 -22.76 -6.01
C LYS A 255 5.27 -23.36 -5.61
N ALA A 256 6.36 -23.01 -6.32
CA ALA A 256 7.71 -23.47 -5.97
C ALA A 256 8.12 -23.00 -4.55
N LEU A 257 7.80 -21.75 -4.19
CA LEU A 257 8.01 -21.23 -2.84
C LEU A 257 7.24 -22.05 -1.80
N LYS A 258 5.95 -22.32 -2.00
CA LYS A 258 5.14 -23.15 -1.11
C LYS A 258 5.72 -24.54 -0.94
N ARG A 259 6.15 -25.22 -2.01
CA ARG A 259 6.78 -26.55 -1.91
C ARG A 259 8.06 -26.53 -1.07
N ILE A 260 8.90 -25.51 -1.23
CA ILE A 260 10.16 -25.36 -0.46
C ILE A 260 9.90 -24.92 0.99
N LYS A 261 8.89 -24.08 1.21
CA LYS A 261 8.52 -23.49 2.50
C LYS A 261 7.14 -23.97 2.95
N SER A 262 6.93 -25.29 2.89
CA SER A 262 5.62 -25.93 3.07
C SER A 262 4.95 -25.58 4.40
N LYS A 263 5.75 -25.49 5.46
CA LYS A 263 5.26 -25.12 6.80
C LYS A 263 4.99 -23.62 6.91
N THR A 264 5.87 -22.74 6.44
CA THR A 264 5.81 -21.30 6.75
C THR A 264 5.06 -20.45 5.73
N CYS A 265 4.95 -20.90 4.47
CA CYS A 265 4.27 -20.19 3.39
C CYS A 265 2.82 -20.67 3.23
N ILE A 266 1.88 -19.74 3.33
CA ILE A 266 0.43 -19.96 3.16
C ILE A 266 -0.05 -19.13 1.96
N PRO A 267 0.18 -19.60 0.73
CA PRO A 267 -0.15 -18.82 -0.45
C PRO A 267 -1.66 -18.73 -0.66
N PHE A 268 -2.10 -17.58 -1.17
CA PHE A 268 -3.42 -17.41 -1.79
C PHE A 268 -3.24 -17.35 -3.32
N VAL A 269 -4.28 -17.69 -4.07
CA VAL A 269 -4.30 -17.54 -5.53
C VAL A 269 -5.02 -16.23 -5.90
N PHE A 270 -4.53 -15.50 -6.91
CA PHE A 270 -5.18 -14.27 -7.34
C PHE A 270 -6.34 -14.55 -8.30
N ALA A 271 -7.46 -13.86 -8.13
CA ALA A 271 -8.58 -13.91 -9.06
C ALA A 271 -8.78 -12.53 -9.71
N ASP A 272 -8.62 -12.49 -11.04
CA ASP A 272 -9.01 -11.36 -11.88
C ASP A 272 -10.03 -11.86 -12.91
N PRO A 273 -11.21 -11.25 -13.02
CA PRO A 273 -12.26 -11.71 -13.95
C PRO A 273 -11.77 -11.73 -15.40
N ARG A 274 -10.91 -10.79 -15.79
CA ARG A 274 -10.40 -10.70 -17.16
C ARG A 274 -9.52 -11.89 -17.51
N ARG A 275 -8.72 -12.39 -16.56
CA ARG A 275 -7.93 -13.61 -16.76
C ARG A 275 -8.82 -14.84 -16.91
N ILE A 276 -9.85 -14.97 -16.08
CA ILE A 276 -10.80 -16.09 -16.15
C ILE A 276 -11.52 -16.09 -17.50
N ASN A 277 -11.87 -14.90 -18.00
CA ASN A 277 -12.51 -14.75 -19.29
C ASN A 277 -11.55 -15.05 -20.46
N ASP A 278 -10.31 -14.57 -20.40
CA ASP A 278 -9.30 -14.79 -21.44
C ASP A 278 -8.80 -16.25 -21.52
N ASP A 279 -8.71 -16.93 -20.38
CA ASP A 279 -8.31 -18.33 -20.26
C ASP A 279 -9.24 -19.09 -19.32
N ARG A 280 -10.21 -19.81 -19.90
CA ARG A 280 -11.19 -20.59 -19.14
C ARG A 280 -10.54 -21.70 -18.31
N THR A 281 -9.35 -22.18 -18.67
CA THR A 281 -8.63 -23.20 -17.88
C THR A 281 -8.07 -22.62 -16.57
N TYR A 282 -7.93 -21.30 -16.47
CA TYR A 282 -7.44 -20.63 -15.28
C TYR A 282 -8.36 -20.84 -14.06
N PHE A 283 -9.67 -20.99 -14.28
CA PHE A 283 -10.61 -21.32 -13.21
C PHE A 283 -10.23 -22.65 -12.52
N ASP A 284 -9.96 -23.69 -13.31
CA ASP A 284 -9.52 -24.98 -12.81
C ASP A 284 -8.13 -24.90 -12.20
N GLU A 285 -7.25 -24.06 -12.73
CA GLU A 285 -5.93 -23.80 -12.16
C GLU A 285 -6.01 -23.19 -10.76
N MET A 286 -6.92 -22.25 -10.52
CA MET A 286 -7.16 -21.70 -9.17
C MET A 286 -7.64 -22.79 -8.20
N LYS A 287 -8.57 -23.64 -8.64
CA LYS A 287 -9.02 -24.79 -7.86
C LYS A 287 -7.88 -25.78 -7.59
N ASN A 288 -7.04 -26.07 -8.57
CA ASN A 288 -5.87 -26.93 -8.43
C ASN A 288 -4.83 -26.33 -7.45
N CYS A 289 -4.60 -25.03 -7.46
CA CYS A 289 -3.73 -24.36 -6.49
C CYS A 289 -4.23 -24.63 -5.06
N ILE A 290 -5.53 -24.52 -4.83
CA ILE A 290 -6.12 -24.80 -3.52
C ILE A 290 -6.06 -26.29 -3.24
N ILE A 291 -6.70 -27.14 -4.04
CA ILE A 291 -6.87 -28.58 -3.77
C ILE A 291 -5.52 -29.34 -3.73
N LYS A 292 -4.62 -29.09 -4.68
CA LYS A 292 -3.40 -29.89 -4.89
C LYS A 292 -2.13 -29.24 -4.36
N GLU A 293 -2.03 -27.91 -4.39
CA GLU A 293 -0.82 -27.18 -3.97
C GLU A 293 -0.91 -26.63 -2.52
N ASP A 294 -1.99 -26.93 -1.79
CA ASP A 294 -2.23 -26.48 -0.41
C ASP A 294 -2.20 -24.94 -0.27
N PHE A 295 -2.80 -24.25 -1.26
CA PHE A 295 -3.14 -22.84 -1.12
C PHE A 295 -4.38 -22.72 -0.22
N ARG A 296 -4.44 -21.65 0.59
CA ARG A 296 -5.47 -21.54 1.65
C ARG A 296 -6.55 -20.50 1.39
N GLY A 297 -6.51 -19.79 0.26
CA GLY A 297 -7.51 -18.78 -0.04
C GLY A 297 -7.33 -18.10 -1.39
N ILE A 298 -8.21 -17.12 -1.64
CA ILE A 298 -8.29 -16.34 -2.86
C ILE A 298 -7.99 -14.88 -2.53
N LYS A 299 -7.21 -14.22 -3.39
CA LYS A 299 -6.94 -12.77 -3.34
C LYS A 299 -7.66 -12.08 -4.48
N THR A 300 -8.37 -11.00 -4.19
CA THR A 300 -8.85 -10.06 -5.20
C THR A 300 -8.29 -8.65 -4.95
N TYR A 301 -8.30 -7.83 -5.99
CA TYR A 301 -7.85 -6.44 -5.94
C TYR A 301 -8.72 -5.57 -6.88
N PRO A 302 -9.96 -5.24 -6.49
CA PRO A 302 -10.91 -4.52 -7.35
C PRO A 302 -10.39 -3.18 -7.90
N ALA A 303 -9.53 -2.49 -7.15
CA ALA A 303 -8.90 -1.25 -7.60
C ALA A 303 -8.07 -1.41 -8.91
N LEU A 304 -7.79 -2.63 -9.37
CA LEU A 304 -7.22 -2.91 -10.71
C LEU A 304 -8.24 -2.82 -11.86
N GLY A 305 -9.48 -2.38 -11.60
CA GLY A 305 -10.44 -1.99 -12.62
C GLY A 305 -11.57 -2.99 -12.85
N TYR A 306 -12.06 -3.64 -11.80
CA TYR A 306 -13.21 -4.56 -11.85
C TYR A 306 -13.96 -4.55 -10.52
N TYR A 307 -15.26 -4.81 -10.52
CA TYR A 307 -16.03 -4.95 -9.29
C TYR A 307 -15.82 -6.32 -8.64
N PRO A 308 -15.88 -6.46 -7.30
CA PRO A 308 -15.74 -7.75 -6.63
C PRO A 308 -16.85 -8.75 -6.98
N PHE A 309 -17.96 -8.24 -7.54
CA PHE A 309 -19.12 -9.01 -7.98
C PHE A 309 -19.17 -9.24 -9.49
N ASP A 310 -18.05 -9.05 -10.21
CA ASP A 310 -17.96 -9.31 -11.64
C ASP A 310 -18.48 -10.72 -11.98
N LYS A 311 -19.24 -10.83 -13.08
CA LYS A 311 -19.92 -12.07 -13.48
C LYS A 311 -18.98 -13.27 -13.62
N ASP A 312 -17.74 -13.06 -14.08
CA ASP A 312 -16.76 -14.13 -14.26
C ASP A 312 -16.14 -14.57 -12.92
N LEU A 313 -16.29 -13.79 -11.85
CA LEU A 313 -15.90 -14.17 -10.49
C LEU A 313 -16.99 -14.95 -9.75
N LEU A 314 -18.28 -14.73 -10.05
CA LEU A 314 -19.39 -15.31 -9.28
C LEU A 314 -19.34 -16.84 -9.14
N PRO A 315 -19.00 -17.64 -10.20
CA PRO A 315 -18.84 -19.09 -10.05
C PRO A 315 -17.73 -19.47 -9.07
N LEU A 316 -16.64 -18.70 -9.04
CA LEU A 316 -15.53 -18.94 -8.10
C LEU A 316 -15.95 -18.59 -6.68
N MET A 317 -16.68 -17.49 -6.50
CA MET A 317 -17.19 -17.06 -5.19
C MET A 317 -18.17 -18.09 -4.63
N LEU A 318 -19.03 -18.67 -5.45
CA LEU A 318 -19.94 -19.74 -5.02
C LEU A 318 -19.17 -20.99 -4.59
N TRP A 319 -18.21 -21.43 -5.40
CA TRP A 319 -17.36 -22.56 -5.03
C TRP A 319 -16.57 -22.30 -3.74
N ALA A 320 -16.07 -21.07 -3.55
CA ALA A 320 -15.38 -20.66 -2.33
C ALA A 320 -16.32 -20.66 -1.11
N CYS A 321 -17.54 -20.16 -1.25
CA CYS A 321 -18.59 -20.18 -0.22
C CYS A 321 -18.91 -21.62 0.23
N GLU A 322 -19.21 -22.50 -0.73
CA GLU A 322 -19.55 -23.91 -0.46
C GLU A 322 -18.43 -24.66 0.28
N ASN A 323 -17.16 -24.32 0.00
CA ASN A 323 -15.97 -24.94 0.58
C ASN A 323 -15.37 -24.15 1.76
N GLN A 324 -15.98 -23.05 2.18
CA GLN A 324 -15.48 -22.18 3.24
C GLN A 324 -14.04 -21.68 2.98
N ILE A 325 -13.73 -21.36 1.72
CA ILE A 325 -12.44 -20.82 1.31
C ILE A 325 -12.46 -19.31 1.52
N PRO A 326 -11.51 -18.73 2.27
CA PRO A 326 -11.46 -17.30 2.50
C PRO A 326 -11.08 -16.51 1.24
N VAL A 327 -11.76 -15.39 1.03
CA VAL A 327 -11.46 -14.40 0.00
C VAL A 327 -10.96 -13.13 0.67
N LEU A 328 -9.68 -12.82 0.53
CA LEU A 328 -9.08 -11.58 1.02
C LEU A 328 -9.07 -10.55 -0.09
N ASN A 329 -9.64 -9.39 0.17
CA ASN A 329 -9.82 -8.33 -0.81
C ASN A 329 -9.03 -7.10 -0.39
N HIS A 330 -8.39 -6.42 -1.33
CA HIS A 330 -7.85 -5.09 -1.05
C HIS A 330 -9.01 -4.11 -0.81
N CYS A 331 -9.00 -3.37 0.31
CA CYS A 331 -10.03 -2.40 0.66
C CYS A 331 -9.46 -1.15 1.36
N ILE A 332 -8.72 -0.35 0.58
CA ILE A 332 -8.18 0.96 0.98
C ILE A 332 -8.00 1.84 -0.27
N LYS A 333 -7.99 3.16 -0.06
CA LYS A 333 -7.60 4.13 -1.08
C LYS A 333 -6.08 4.09 -1.29
N GLY A 334 -5.64 3.20 -2.18
CA GLY A 334 -4.23 2.88 -2.40
C GLY A 334 -3.56 3.55 -3.61
N THR A 335 -2.27 3.29 -3.81
CA THR A 335 -1.49 3.83 -4.94
C THR A 335 -1.36 2.89 -6.13
N ILE A 336 -1.72 1.61 -5.96
CA ILE A 336 -1.76 0.61 -7.02
C ILE A 336 -3.22 0.46 -7.44
N TYR A 337 -3.52 0.84 -8.68
CA TYR A 337 -4.88 0.86 -9.23
C TYR A 337 -4.84 0.87 -10.76
N TYR A 338 -5.99 0.73 -11.42
CA TYR A 338 -6.09 0.71 -12.87
C TYR A 338 -5.58 2.01 -13.53
N ARG A 339 -4.75 1.90 -14.58
CA ARG A 339 -4.13 3.04 -15.29
C ARG A 339 -4.75 3.35 -16.64
N GLY A 340 -5.73 2.56 -17.07
CA GLY A 340 -6.41 2.71 -18.36
C GLY A 340 -7.38 3.89 -18.37
N ASN A 341 -8.16 4.05 -19.44
CA ASN A 341 -9.20 5.08 -19.45
C ASN A 341 -10.46 4.58 -18.75
N LYS A 342 -11.19 5.48 -18.09
CA LYS A 342 -12.48 5.16 -17.49
C LYS A 342 -13.44 4.75 -18.62
N LYS A 343 -14.10 3.61 -18.48
CA LYS A 343 -15.09 3.14 -19.45
C LYS A 343 -16.46 3.79 -19.19
N LYS A 344 -17.32 3.87 -20.21
CA LYS A 344 -18.61 4.58 -20.12
C LYS A 344 -19.56 3.93 -19.10
N GLU A 345 -19.55 2.61 -19.06
CA GLU A 345 -20.30 1.78 -18.11
C GLU A 345 -19.89 2.01 -16.65
N TRP A 346 -18.69 2.57 -16.39
CA TRP A 346 -18.22 2.89 -15.04
C TRP A 346 -18.73 4.25 -14.52
N ASN A 347 -19.55 4.95 -15.29
CA ASN A 347 -20.17 6.21 -14.84
C ASN A 347 -21.37 6.00 -13.92
N SER A 348 -21.79 4.75 -13.69
CA SER A 348 -22.88 4.44 -12.78
C SER A 348 -22.66 3.09 -12.10
N HIS A 349 -23.17 2.92 -10.88
CA HIS A 349 -23.12 1.64 -10.19
C HIS A 349 -24.09 0.64 -10.85
N PRO A 350 -23.68 -0.63 -11.07
CA PRO A 350 -24.53 -1.63 -11.72
C PRO A 350 -25.86 -1.93 -11.00
N VAL A 351 -25.86 -1.88 -9.67
CA VAL A 351 -26.97 -2.33 -8.81
C VAL A 351 -27.61 -1.21 -7.99
N PHE A 352 -26.85 -0.18 -7.63
CA PHE A 352 -27.30 0.80 -6.64
C PHE A 352 -27.94 1.98 -7.33
N LEU A 353 -28.99 2.51 -6.71
CA LEU A 353 -29.80 3.58 -7.27
C LEU A 353 -29.68 4.85 -6.41
N GLN A 354 -29.78 6.00 -7.05
CA GLN A 354 -29.89 7.31 -6.41
C GLN A 354 -31.27 7.95 -6.63
N SER A 355 -31.62 8.90 -5.78
CA SER A 355 -32.82 9.73 -5.97
C SER A 355 -32.63 10.69 -7.14
N THR A 356 -33.66 10.89 -7.96
CA THR A 356 -33.65 11.94 -9.00
C THR A 356 -34.13 13.29 -8.48
N GLY A 357 -34.49 13.38 -7.19
CA GLY A 357 -35.17 14.55 -6.60
C GLY A 357 -36.69 14.56 -6.79
N GLU A 358 -37.22 13.72 -7.68
CA GLU A 358 -38.67 13.52 -7.84
C GLU A 358 -39.14 12.35 -6.96
N LYS A 359 -40.27 12.53 -6.28
CA LYS A 359 -40.80 11.53 -5.34
C LYS A 359 -41.05 10.20 -6.05
N GLY A 360 -40.41 9.14 -5.57
CA GLY A 360 -40.57 7.78 -6.09
C GLY A 360 -39.78 7.46 -7.35
N LYS A 361 -39.08 8.44 -7.95
CA LYS A 361 -38.21 8.19 -9.11
C LYS A 361 -36.76 8.00 -8.66
N ARG A 362 -36.14 6.96 -9.18
CA ARG A 362 -34.74 6.60 -8.92
C ARG A 362 -34.04 6.28 -10.23
N GLU A 363 -32.75 6.54 -10.27
CA GLU A 363 -31.87 6.21 -11.39
C GLU A 363 -30.60 5.50 -10.89
N PRO A 364 -29.79 4.87 -11.74
CA PRO A 364 -28.51 4.30 -11.33
C PRO A 364 -27.62 5.32 -10.62
N LEU A 365 -27.00 4.93 -9.51
CA LEU A 365 -26.10 5.76 -8.72
C LEU A 365 -24.95 6.25 -9.60
N ARG A 366 -24.83 7.56 -9.77
CA ARG A 366 -23.83 8.18 -10.64
C ARG A 366 -22.48 8.27 -9.93
N LEU A 367 -21.44 7.87 -10.66
CA LEU A 367 -20.05 7.82 -10.22
C LEU A 367 -19.25 8.86 -11.02
N TYR A 368 -19.07 10.04 -10.46
CA TYR A 368 -18.59 11.23 -11.17
C TYR A 368 -17.07 11.33 -11.26
N GLU A 369 -16.34 10.46 -10.59
CA GLU A 369 -14.88 10.49 -10.52
C GLU A 369 -14.28 10.27 -11.91
N LEU A 370 -13.34 11.12 -12.32
CA LEU A 370 -12.70 11.06 -13.65
C LEU A 370 -11.27 10.55 -13.60
N ASN A 371 -10.52 10.91 -12.56
CA ASN A 371 -9.13 10.50 -12.42
C ASN A 371 -9.03 9.02 -12.04
N ASN A 372 -7.97 8.37 -12.51
CA ASN A 372 -7.71 6.95 -12.24
C ASN A 372 -7.67 6.59 -10.76
N SER A 373 -7.04 7.42 -9.92
CA SER A 373 -7.02 7.20 -8.46
C SER A 373 -8.42 7.18 -7.88
N ASP A 374 -9.28 8.08 -8.35
CA ASP A 374 -10.54 8.40 -7.72
C ASP A 374 -11.60 7.39 -8.16
N PHE A 375 -11.76 7.15 -9.47
CA PHE A 375 -12.76 6.19 -9.93
C PHE A 375 -12.40 4.75 -9.57
N SER A 376 -11.11 4.43 -9.38
CA SER A 376 -10.72 3.09 -8.93
C SER A 376 -11.21 2.79 -7.51
N ASN A 377 -11.45 3.83 -6.70
CA ASN A 377 -12.05 3.67 -5.37
C ASN A 377 -13.49 3.16 -5.45
N ASN A 378 -14.20 3.40 -6.55
CA ASN A 378 -15.55 2.89 -6.73
C ASN A 378 -15.59 1.37 -6.79
N PHE A 379 -14.57 0.72 -7.37
CA PHE A 379 -14.49 -0.74 -7.44
C PHE A 379 -14.18 -1.37 -6.08
N THR A 380 -13.35 -0.71 -5.27
CA THR A 380 -12.93 -1.23 -3.97
C THR A 380 -13.83 -0.78 -2.82
N HIS A 381 -14.87 0.00 -3.09
CA HIS A 381 -15.81 0.51 -2.09
C HIS A 381 -16.45 -0.66 -1.31
N PRO A 382 -16.47 -0.62 0.03
CA PRO A 382 -16.93 -1.76 0.83
C PRO A 382 -18.40 -2.14 0.62
N LEU A 383 -19.27 -1.19 0.25
CA LEU A 383 -20.67 -1.50 -0.08
C LEU A 383 -20.83 -2.47 -1.26
N ASN A 384 -19.85 -2.57 -2.17
CA ASN A 384 -19.93 -3.50 -3.29
C ASN A 384 -20.12 -4.96 -2.84
N TYR A 385 -19.63 -5.31 -1.65
CA TYR A 385 -19.70 -6.67 -1.13
C TYR A 385 -21.09 -7.04 -0.62
N LEU A 386 -22.03 -6.09 -0.48
CA LEU A 386 -23.44 -6.40 -0.26
C LEU A 386 -24.02 -7.21 -1.43
N CYS A 387 -23.58 -6.95 -2.67
CA CYS A 387 -23.98 -7.72 -3.84
C CYS A 387 -23.54 -9.20 -3.78
N LEU A 388 -22.66 -9.55 -2.84
CA LEU A 388 -22.26 -10.93 -2.57
C LEU A 388 -22.93 -11.44 -1.28
N LEU A 389 -22.89 -10.68 -0.20
CA LEU A 389 -23.31 -11.16 1.13
C LEU A 389 -24.83 -11.18 1.33
N ASP A 390 -25.57 -10.35 0.60
CA ASP A 390 -27.00 -10.17 0.80
C ASP A 390 -27.78 -10.69 -0.41
N GLU A 391 -28.74 -11.58 -0.15
CA GLU A 391 -29.51 -12.23 -1.21
C GLU A 391 -30.32 -11.23 -2.05
N TYR A 392 -30.85 -10.16 -1.46
CA TYR A 392 -31.61 -9.16 -2.19
C TYR A 392 -30.73 -8.47 -3.24
N TYR A 393 -29.52 -8.05 -2.84
CA TYR A 393 -28.59 -7.40 -3.76
C TYR A 393 -27.99 -8.37 -4.78
N LEU A 394 -27.79 -9.64 -4.41
CA LEU A 394 -27.37 -10.69 -5.35
C LEU A 394 -28.45 -10.93 -6.42
N LYS A 395 -29.73 -10.96 -6.07
CA LYS A 395 -30.83 -11.06 -7.07
C LYS A 395 -30.84 -9.89 -8.04
N LEU A 396 -30.69 -8.66 -7.55
CA LEU A 396 -30.59 -7.47 -8.41
C LEU A 396 -29.38 -7.54 -9.35
N LEU A 397 -28.27 -8.10 -8.88
CA LEU A 397 -27.08 -8.31 -9.70
C LEU A 397 -27.31 -9.35 -10.80
N LEU A 398 -27.99 -10.47 -10.50
CA LEU A 398 -28.33 -11.50 -11.48
C LEU A 398 -29.24 -10.96 -12.57
N GLU A 399 -30.23 -10.13 -12.22
CA GLU A 399 -31.06 -9.43 -13.20
C GLU A 399 -30.27 -8.43 -14.05
N HIS A 400 -29.34 -7.69 -13.43
CA HIS A 400 -28.48 -6.75 -14.16
C HIS A 400 -27.67 -7.47 -15.24
N TYR A 401 -27.09 -8.63 -14.91
CA TYR A 401 -26.34 -9.42 -15.88
C TYR A 401 -27.23 -10.14 -16.90
N ASN A 402 -28.44 -10.55 -16.49
CA ASN A 402 -29.39 -11.29 -17.31
C ASN A 402 -28.73 -12.46 -18.06
N ASP A 403 -27.97 -13.26 -17.32
CA ASP A 403 -27.15 -14.36 -17.84
C ASP A 403 -27.75 -15.70 -17.43
N GLU A 404 -28.15 -16.52 -18.40
CA GLU A 404 -28.85 -17.80 -18.17
C GLU A 404 -28.00 -18.79 -17.37
N ALA A 405 -26.68 -18.83 -17.60
CA ALA A 405 -25.78 -19.73 -16.90
C ALA A 405 -25.65 -19.33 -15.43
N LEU A 406 -25.55 -18.03 -15.14
CA LEU A 406 -25.55 -17.53 -13.76
C LEU A 406 -26.90 -17.76 -13.07
N ASN A 407 -28.01 -17.49 -13.76
CA ASN A 407 -29.34 -17.72 -13.21
C ASN A 407 -29.52 -19.21 -12.85
N SER A 408 -29.10 -20.12 -13.73
CA SER A 408 -29.09 -21.56 -13.46
C SER A 408 -28.18 -21.94 -12.29
N LEU A 409 -26.98 -21.35 -12.22
CA LEU A 409 -25.99 -21.61 -11.16
C LEU A 409 -26.52 -21.28 -9.75
N PHE A 410 -27.20 -20.13 -9.61
CA PHE A 410 -27.79 -19.70 -8.33
C PHE A 410 -29.23 -20.20 -8.14
N GLY A 411 -29.84 -20.78 -9.19
CA GLY A 411 -31.24 -21.16 -9.22
C GLY A 411 -32.19 -19.96 -9.13
N TYR A 412 -31.84 -18.85 -9.78
CA TYR A 412 -32.64 -17.64 -9.85
C TYR A 412 -33.75 -17.77 -10.90
N THR A 413 -34.98 -17.45 -10.50
CA THR A 413 -36.18 -17.46 -11.34
C THR A 413 -36.78 -16.06 -11.43
N ASN A 414 -37.07 -15.45 -10.29
CA ASN A 414 -37.61 -14.11 -10.13
C ASN A 414 -37.23 -13.53 -8.75
N ARG A 415 -37.61 -12.27 -8.47
CA ARG A 415 -37.26 -11.58 -7.21
C ARG A 415 -37.97 -12.14 -5.99
N ASP A 416 -39.17 -12.68 -6.16
CA ASP A 416 -40.07 -13.09 -5.07
C ASP A 416 -39.68 -14.48 -4.52
N GLU A 417 -39.05 -15.32 -5.35
CA GLU A 417 -38.57 -16.64 -4.96
C GLU A 417 -37.15 -16.59 -4.37
N PRO A 418 -36.84 -17.42 -3.35
CA PRO A 418 -35.50 -17.52 -2.79
C PRO A 418 -34.51 -18.17 -3.77
N LEU A 419 -33.23 -17.79 -3.69
CA LEU A 419 -32.19 -18.47 -4.47
C LEU A 419 -31.98 -19.91 -3.97
N LYS A 420 -31.71 -20.85 -4.89
CA LYS A 420 -31.33 -22.23 -4.51
C LYS A 420 -29.94 -22.29 -3.88
N LYS A 421 -29.06 -21.39 -4.32
CA LYS A 421 -27.71 -21.20 -3.77
C LYS A 421 -27.47 -19.70 -3.61
N ASN A 422 -26.82 -19.29 -2.53
CA ASN A 422 -26.45 -17.91 -2.29
C ASN A 422 -25.01 -17.81 -1.77
N LEU A 423 -24.59 -16.60 -1.43
CA LEU A 423 -23.24 -16.27 -1.00
C LEU A 423 -23.22 -15.66 0.42
N SER A 424 -24.29 -15.82 1.20
CA SER A 424 -24.39 -15.21 2.54
C SER A 424 -23.31 -15.68 3.51
N GLU A 425 -22.83 -16.92 3.34
CA GLU A 425 -21.77 -17.56 4.13
C GLU A 425 -20.36 -17.40 3.52
N LEU A 426 -20.21 -16.59 2.46
CA LEU A 426 -18.93 -16.38 1.80
C LEU A 426 -17.95 -15.67 2.74
N LYS A 427 -16.83 -16.31 3.08
CA LYS A 427 -15.82 -15.69 3.94
C LYS A 427 -15.06 -14.59 3.23
N ILE A 428 -15.27 -13.35 3.65
CA ILE A 428 -14.67 -12.14 3.08
C ILE A 428 -13.76 -11.50 4.12
N CYS A 429 -12.55 -11.12 3.72
CA CYS A 429 -11.68 -10.25 4.50
C CYS A 429 -11.46 -8.93 3.78
N PHE A 430 -11.78 -7.82 4.46
CA PHE A 430 -11.45 -6.47 4.05
C PHE A 430 -10.02 -6.13 4.48
N GLY A 431 -9.08 -6.23 3.53
CA GLY A 431 -7.69 -5.87 3.78
C GLY A 431 -7.56 -4.38 4.12
N HIS A 432 -6.75 -4.07 5.13
CA HIS A 432 -6.46 -2.73 5.64
C HIS A 432 -7.63 -2.02 6.34
N PHE A 433 -8.76 -2.69 6.55
CA PHE A 433 -9.93 -2.19 7.28
C PHE A 433 -10.36 -0.76 6.87
N GLY A 434 -10.34 -0.46 5.56
CA GLY A 434 -10.74 0.83 5.00
C GLY A 434 -9.62 1.86 4.90
N GLY A 435 -8.51 1.69 5.62
CA GLY A 435 -7.39 2.64 5.67
C GLY A 435 -7.36 3.53 6.90
N GLU A 436 -6.16 3.97 7.28
CA GLU A 436 -5.94 4.83 8.44
C GLU A 436 -6.65 6.19 8.33
N ASP A 437 -6.83 6.69 7.11
CA ASP A 437 -7.52 7.94 6.84
C ASP A 437 -9.04 7.83 7.08
N GLU A 438 -9.64 6.69 6.78
CA GLU A 438 -11.06 6.42 7.04
C GLU A 438 -11.34 6.20 8.52
N TRP A 439 -10.39 5.62 9.27
CA TRP A 439 -10.46 5.55 10.74
C TRP A 439 -10.39 6.95 11.37
N ALA A 440 -9.48 7.80 10.89
CA ALA A 440 -9.38 9.18 11.37
C ALA A 440 -10.65 9.98 11.07
N LYS A 441 -11.19 9.88 9.85
CA LYS A 441 -12.46 10.53 9.47
C LYS A 441 -13.62 10.08 10.36
N TYR A 442 -13.68 8.79 10.69
CA TYR A 442 -14.71 8.27 11.59
C TYR A 442 -14.64 8.92 12.97
N MET A 443 -13.44 8.98 13.55
CA MET A 443 -13.20 9.59 14.87
C MET A 443 -13.50 11.09 14.90
N GLU A 444 -13.33 11.80 13.79
CA GLU A 444 -13.66 13.23 13.66
C GLU A 444 -15.17 13.49 13.46
N ARG A 445 -15.97 12.47 13.13
CA ARG A 445 -17.38 12.58 12.73
C ARG A 445 -18.38 12.25 13.85
N ASP A 446 -18.09 12.72 15.06
CA ASP A 446 -18.91 12.52 16.28
C ASP A 446 -20.39 12.96 16.18
N ARG A 447 -20.70 13.88 15.26
CA ARG A 447 -22.06 14.40 15.02
C ARG A 447 -22.86 13.67 13.94
N TYR A 448 -22.27 12.69 13.24
CA TYR A 448 -22.99 11.94 12.20
C TYR A 448 -23.70 10.73 12.81
N LEU A 449 -24.99 10.89 13.10
CA LEU A 449 -25.82 9.87 13.77
C LEU A 449 -25.80 8.50 13.08
N SER A 450 -25.62 8.43 11.75
CA SER A 450 -25.52 7.16 11.03
C SER A 450 -24.23 6.38 11.33
N GLU A 451 -23.22 7.02 11.92
CA GLU A 451 -21.91 6.44 12.27
C GLU A 451 -21.76 6.21 13.79
N ASN A 452 -22.65 6.74 14.62
CA ASN A 452 -22.55 6.72 16.09
C ASN A 452 -22.86 5.37 16.76
N GLY A 453 -23.00 4.28 15.99
CA GLY A 453 -23.32 2.93 16.50
C GLY A 453 -22.26 2.28 17.38
N PHE A 454 -21.10 2.92 17.58
CA PHE A 454 -20.01 2.40 18.41
C PHE A 454 -20.26 2.54 19.93
N THR A 455 -21.04 3.55 20.37
CA THR A 455 -21.29 3.79 21.81
C THR A 455 -22.42 2.95 22.40
N THR A 456 -23.18 2.22 21.56
CA THR A 456 -24.26 1.32 21.97
C THR A 456 -24.15 0.00 21.18
N PRO A 457 -23.42 -1.01 21.71
CA PRO A 457 -23.21 -2.29 21.02
C PRO A 457 -24.48 -3.06 20.66
N GLN A 458 -25.64 -2.66 21.18
CA GLN A 458 -26.95 -3.22 20.81
C GLN A 458 -27.50 -2.70 19.46
N GLY A 459 -26.83 -1.75 18.80
CA GLY A 459 -27.20 -1.22 17.47
C GLY A 459 -26.56 -2.01 16.33
N LYS A 460 -27.35 -2.41 15.31
CA LYS A 460 -26.92 -3.21 14.14
C LYS A 460 -25.97 -2.49 13.16
N GLY A 461 -25.25 -1.44 13.57
CA GLY A 461 -24.48 -0.58 12.66
C GLY A 461 -25.38 0.15 11.64
N ILE A 462 -24.81 0.51 10.49
CA ILE A 462 -25.52 1.15 9.37
C ILE A 462 -26.55 0.18 8.79
N ASN A 463 -27.79 0.63 8.61
CA ASN A 463 -28.82 -0.16 7.95
C ASN A 463 -28.65 -0.09 6.41
N PHE A 464 -28.23 -1.20 5.80
CA PHE A 464 -27.98 -1.30 4.36
C PHE A 464 -29.27 -1.57 3.57
N ILE A 465 -30.29 -0.71 3.73
CA ILE A 465 -31.52 -0.79 2.94
C ILE A 465 -31.40 0.00 1.62
N PRO A 466 -32.12 -0.38 0.55
CA PRO A 466 -31.97 0.23 -0.77
C PRO A 466 -32.14 1.75 -0.79
N THR A 467 -32.99 2.32 0.07
CA THR A 467 -33.24 3.78 0.15
C THR A 467 -32.12 4.55 0.85
N ALA A 468 -31.29 3.88 1.65
CA ALA A 468 -30.19 4.50 2.40
C ALA A 468 -28.82 4.36 1.71
N LEU A 469 -28.67 3.41 0.78
CA LEU A 469 -27.38 3.09 0.16
C LEU A 469 -26.70 4.27 -0.55
N GLU A 470 -27.45 5.15 -1.20
CA GLU A 470 -26.86 6.36 -1.81
C GLU A 470 -26.17 7.20 -0.74
N ASN A 471 -26.87 7.49 0.35
CA ASN A 471 -26.32 8.29 1.44
C ASN A 471 -25.10 7.59 2.06
N SER A 472 -25.16 6.27 2.25
CA SER A 472 -24.02 5.52 2.77
C SER A 472 -22.83 5.50 1.83
N TRP A 473 -23.04 5.38 0.52
CA TRP A 473 -21.95 5.46 -0.46
C TRP A 473 -21.26 6.83 -0.47
N ARG A 474 -22.05 7.90 -0.39
CA ARG A 474 -21.54 9.27 -0.51
C ARG A 474 -20.94 9.80 0.78
N HIS A 475 -21.51 9.42 1.92
CA HIS A 475 -21.28 10.11 3.17
C HIS A 475 -20.75 9.23 4.27
N ASN A 476 -20.94 7.91 4.27
CA ASN A 476 -20.38 7.09 5.35
C ASN A 476 -18.88 6.81 5.14
N THR A 477 -18.12 6.80 6.24
CA THR A 477 -16.71 6.34 6.21
C THR A 477 -16.63 4.86 5.88
N TRP A 478 -15.55 4.44 5.20
CA TRP A 478 -15.36 3.02 4.88
C TRP A 478 -15.20 2.18 6.14
N PHE A 479 -14.57 2.73 7.18
CA PHE A 479 -14.50 2.09 8.49
C PHE A 479 -15.90 1.76 9.04
N ALA A 480 -16.82 2.74 9.09
CA ALA A 480 -18.17 2.52 9.61
C ALA A 480 -18.95 1.47 8.80
N ILE A 481 -18.79 1.47 7.48
CA ILE A 481 -19.41 0.47 6.60
C ILE A 481 -18.85 -0.93 6.89
N ILE A 482 -17.52 -1.10 6.93
CA ILE A 482 -16.89 -2.39 7.17
C ILE A 482 -17.24 -2.90 8.58
N TYR A 483 -17.17 -2.04 9.59
CA TYR A 483 -17.57 -2.37 10.96
C TYR A 483 -19.03 -2.87 11.02
N SER A 484 -19.94 -2.15 10.36
CA SER A 484 -21.35 -2.55 10.30
C SER A 484 -21.56 -3.88 9.57
N MET A 485 -20.81 -4.14 8.50
CA MET A 485 -20.82 -5.44 7.83
C MET A 485 -20.31 -6.56 8.75
N MET A 486 -19.24 -6.33 9.50
CA MET A 486 -18.72 -7.31 10.45
C MET A 486 -19.69 -7.61 11.60
N LEU A 487 -20.52 -6.65 12.00
CA LEU A 487 -21.60 -6.86 12.98
C LEU A 487 -22.77 -7.66 12.41
N GLN A 488 -23.11 -7.43 11.14
CA GLN A 488 -24.28 -8.04 10.49
C GLN A 488 -24.00 -9.41 9.87
N TYR A 489 -22.76 -9.69 9.47
CA TYR A 489 -22.36 -10.92 8.77
C TYR A 489 -21.20 -11.62 9.53
N PRO A 490 -21.41 -12.80 10.13
CA PRO A 490 -20.42 -13.49 10.98
C PRO A 490 -19.22 -14.05 10.20
N ASN A 491 -19.30 -14.11 8.88
CA ASN A 491 -18.29 -14.56 7.94
C ASN A 491 -17.43 -13.41 7.38
N VAL A 492 -17.62 -12.18 7.86
CA VAL A 492 -16.86 -10.99 7.42
C VAL A 492 -15.75 -10.66 8.43
N TYR A 493 -14.54 -10.54 7.89
CA TYR A 493 -13.30 -10.26 8.59
C TYR A 493 -12.69 -8.95 8.08
N ALA A 494 -11.76 -8.40 8.85
CA ALA A 494 -10.89 -7.34 8.40
C ALA A 494 -9.47 -7.56 8.95
N ASP A 495 -8.46 -7.18 8.15
CA ASP A 495 -7.08 -7.15 8.64
C ASP A 495 -6.61 -5.71 8.85
N ILE A 496 -5.66 -5.54 9.76
CA ILE A 496 -5.04 -4.23 10.07
C ILE A 496 -3.73 -3.99 9.31
N SER A 497 -3.52 -4.71 8.21
CA SER A 497 -2.32 -4.55 7.40
C SER A 497 -2.24 -3.16 6.77
N TYR A 498 -1.03 -2.70 6.45
CA TYR A 498 -0.72 -1.33 6.02
C TYR A 498 -0.99 -0.26 7.09
N ILE A 499 -2.16 -0.24 7.74
CA ILE A 499 -2.57 0.82 8.68
C ILE A 499 -1.80 0.83 10.00
N LEU A 500 -1.24 -0.33 10.41
CA LEU A 500 -0.42 -0.50 11.62
C LEU A 500 0.78 0.46 11.75
N HIS A 501 1.18 1.15 10.67
CA HIS A 501 2.23 2.15 10.75
C HIS A 501 1.79 3.42 11.51
N ASP A 502 0.49 3.69 11.62
CA ASP A 502 -0.07 4.87 12.27
C ASP A 502 -0.43 4.57 13.74
N ASP A 503 0.25 5.25 14.66
CA ASP A 503 0.06 5.03 16.10
C ASP A 503 -1.34 5.45 16.58
N ARG A 504 -2.05 6.30 15.82
CA ARG A 504 -3.36 6.85 16.19
C ARG A 504 -4.47 5.80 16.14
N ILE A 505 -4.28 4.67 15.46
CA ILE A 505 -5.31 3.63 15.34
C ILE A 505 -5.45 2.80 16.61
N PHE A 506 -4.39 2.70 17.42
CA PHE A 506 -4.32 1.73 18.52
C PHE A 506 -5.41 1.89 19.59
N PRO A 507 -5.77 3.12 20.05
CA PRO A 507 -6.86 3.29 21.00
C PRO A 507 -8.18 2.70 20.51
N MET A 508 -8.56 2.97 19.26
CA MET A 508 -9.78 2.41 18.67
C MET A 508 -9.66 0.90 18.45
N LEU A 509 -8.51 0.42 17.96
CA LEU A 509 -8.24 -1.01 17.80
C LEU A 509 -8.44 -1.77 19.11
N LYS A 510 -7.89 -1.29 20.23
CA LYS A 510 -8.08 -1.94 21.54
C LYS A 510 -9.55 -2.01 21.94
N SER A 511 -10.33 -0.98 21.63
CA SER A 511 -11.77 -1.01 21.87
C SER A 511 -12.49 -2.04 20.98
N LEU A 512 -12.07 -2.21 19.73
CA LEU A 512 -12.62 -3.23 18.83
C LEU A 512 -12.20 -4.66 19.22
N LEU A 513 -11.09 -4.83 19.92
CA LEU A 513 -10.63 -6.14 20.42
C LEU A 513 -11.31 -6.58 21.71
N LYS A 514 -12.14 -5.73 22.33
CA LYS A 514 -12.98 -6.15 23.44
C LYS A 514 -14.13 -7.01 22.95
N LYS A 515 -14.53 -8.00 23.74
CA LYS A 515 -15.60 -8.96 23.39
C LYS A 515 -16.95 -8.28 23.12
N ASP A 516 -17.24 -7.18 23.81
CA ASP A 516 -18.47 -6.38 23.66
C ASP A 516 -18.51 -5.58 22.35
N SER A 517 -17.42 -5.50 21.59
CA SER A 517 -17.43 -4.91 20.23
C SER A 517 -18.23 -5.72 19.22
N GLY A 518 -18.51 -7.00 19.50
CA GLY A 518 -19.18 -7.92 18.58
C GLY A 518 -18.33 -8.41 17.40
N ILE A 519 -17.12 -7.90 17.20
CA ILE A 519 -16.26 -8.22 16.05
C ILE A 519 -14.83 -8.67 16.39
N SER A 520 -14.48 -8.69 17.68
CA SER A 520 -13.11 -8.96 18.15
C SER A 520 -12.49 -10.26 17.64
N ASP A 521 -13.31 -11.27 17.37
CA ASP A 521 -12.96 -12.60 16.85
C ASP A 521 -12.72 -12.63 15.33
N ARG A 522 -12.89 -11.49 14.64
CA ARG A 522 -12.78 -11.36 13.18
C ARG A 522 -11.81 -10.27 12.71
N ILE A 523 -10.99 -9.75 13.63
CA ILE A 523 -9.89 -8.84 13.34
C ILE A 523 -8.59 -9.64 13.20
N LEU A 524 -7.86 -9.44 12.09
CA LEU A 524 -6.67 -10.21 11.75
C LEU A 524 -5.41 -9.33 11.75
N TYR A 525 -4.32 -9.86 12.28
CA TYR A 525 -3.01 -9.24 12.08
C TYR A 525 -2.51 -9.48 10.65
N GLY A 526 -2.09 -8.40 10.00
CA GLY A 526 -1.39 -8.44 8.73
C GLY A 526 -0.37 -7.32 8.69
N SER A 527 0.72 -7.50 7.94
CA SER A 527 1.77 -6.46 7.83
C SER A 527 1.68 -5.63 6.57
N ASP A 528 1.21 -6.21 5.46
CA ASP A 528 1.42 -5.67 4.12
C ASP A 528 2.92 -5.59 3.74
N PHE A 529 3.72 -6.51 4.30
CA PHE A 529 5.14 -6.67 3.94
C PHE A 529 5.27 -6.92 2.44
N TYR A 530 6.19 -6.32 1.70
CA TYR A 530 7.12 -5.26 2.07
C TYR A 530 6.62 -3.89 1.58
N VAL A 531 5.38 -3.78 1.13
CA VAL A 531 4.82 -2.58 0.49
C VAL A 531 4.72 -1.43 1.50
N VAL A 532 4.33 -1.75 2.74
CA VAL A 532 4.27 -0.80 3.87
C VAL A 532 5.64 -0.21 4.27
N ARG A 533 6.76 -0.77 3.80
CA ARG A 533 8.14 -0.33 4.15
C ARG A 533 8.43 1.13 3.82
N SER A 534 7.62 1.75 2.98
CA SER A 534 7.68 3.19 2.70
C SER A 534 7.34 4.06 3.93
N GLN A 535 6.59 3.50 4.88
CA GLN A 535 6.11 4.17 6.09
C GLN A 535 6.94 3.77 7.32
N LYS A 536 6.97 2.48 7.66
CA LYS A 536 7.73 1.93 8.79
C LYS A 536 8.36 0.59 8.40
N SER A 537 9.44 0.22 9.10
CA SER A 537 9.98 -1.14 8.96
C SER A 537 9.11 -2.15 9.70
N ASP A 538 9.00 -3.38 9.22
CA ASP A 538 8.20 -4.43 9.86
C ASP A 538 8.64 -4.73 11.29
N LYS A 539 9.95 -4.65 11.57
CA LYS A 539 10.46 -4.75 12.95
C LYS A 539 9.89 -3.66 13.86
N GLN A 540 9.83 -2.43 13.35
CA GLN A 540 9.25 -1.31 14.09
C GLN A 540 7.75 -1.50 14.27
N MET A 541 7.03 -1.87 13.21
CA MET A 541 5.59 -2.14 13.29
C MET A 541 5.29 -3.26 14.29
N TRP A 542 6.03 -4.36 14.25
CA TRP A 542 5.86 -5.45 15.20
C TRP A 542 6.14 -5.00 16.64
N ALA A 543 7.25 -4.30 16.88
CA ALA A 543 7.56 -3.75 18.21
C ALA A 543 6.48 -2.78 18.70
N ASP A 544 5.97 -1.93 17.80
CA ASP A 544 4.91 -0.98 18.09
C ASP A 544 3.59 -1.68 18.45
N THR A 545 3.22 -2.72 17.69
CA THR A 545 2.04 -3.54 17.94
C THR A 545 2.17 -4.29 19.26
N ALA A 546 3.28 -4.99 19.47
CA ALA A 546 3.53 -5.77 20.67
C ALA A 546 3.63 -4.91 21.93
N GLY A 547 4.13 -3.67 21.83
CA GLY A 547 4.21 -2.76 22.96
C GLY A 547 2.90 -2.06 23.32
N ARG A 548 1.90 -2.03 22.41
CA ARG A 548 0.61 -1.32 22.62
C ARG A 548 -0.55 -2.26 22.93
N LEU A 549 -0.48 -3.51 22.49
CA LEU A 549 -1.47 -4.56 22.76
C LEU A 549 -1.00 -5.47 23.89
N THR A 550 -1.96 -6.04 24.62
CA THR A 550 -1.72 -7.09 25.61
C THR A 550 -1.41 -8.42 24.93
N ASP A 551 -0.82 -9.37 25.65
CA ASP A 551 -0.54 -10.71 25.13
C ASP A 551 -1.83 -11.40 24.64
N HIS A 552 -2.94 -11.24 25.37
CA HIS A 552 -4.24 -11.79 24.97
C HIS A 552 -4.75 -11.17 23.65
N GLU A 553 -4.69 -9.85 23.52
CA GLU A 553 -5.08 -9.15 22.29
C GLU A 553 -4.20 -9.58 21.10
N LEU A 554 -2.89 -9.76 21.32
CA LEU A 554 -1.96 -10.26 20.31
C LEU A 554 -2.28 -11.69 19.90
N GLU A 555 -2.51 -12.60 20.85
CA GLU A 555 -2.87 -13.99 20.54
C GLU A 555 -4.19 -14.07 19.77
N LEU A 556 -5.17 -13.24 20.13
CA LEU A 556 -6.45 -13.16 19.45
C LEU A 556 -6.26 -12.88 17.94
N ILE A 557 -5.56 -11.79 17.60
CA ILE A 557 -5.42 -11.36 16.20
C ILE A 557 -4.34 -12.12 15.41
N THR A 558 -3.38 -12.77 16.08
CA THR A 558 -2.25 -13.46 15.41
C THR A 558 -2.35 -14.98 15.42
N ARG A 559 -3.22 -15.58 16.24
CA ARG A 559 -3.32 -17.05 16.38
C ARG A 559 -4.75 -17.53 16.27
N THR A 560 -5.62 -17.04 17.15
CA THR A 560 -7.01 -17.52 17.26
C THR A 560 -7.85 -17.14 16.03
N ASN A 561 -7.94 -15.85 15.72
CA ASN A 561 -8.75 -15.37 14.60
C ASN A 561 -8.22 -15.88 13.24
N PRO A 562 -6.88 -15.84 12.97
CA PRO A 562 -6.33 -16.43 11.75
C PRO A 562 -6.62 -17.92 11.58
N ARG A 563 -6.62 -18.72 12.66
CA ARG A 563 -6.96 -20.15 12.60
C ARG A 563 -8.40 -20.36 12.11
N SER A 564 -9.35 -19.57 12.61
CA SER A 564 -10.75 -19.59 12.15
C SER A 564 -10.88 -19.11 10.70
N PHE A 565 -10.25 -17.98 10.38
CA PHE A 565 -10.32 -17.39 9.05
C PHE A 565 -9.78 -18.34 7.95
N LEU A 566 -8.65 -19.00 8.21
CA LEU A 566 -7.96 -19.86 7.25
C LEU A 566 -8.51 -21.30 7.19
N TYR A 567 -9.40 -21.69 8.10
CA TYR A 567 -10.10 -22.96 8.02
C TYR A 567 -10.81 -23.09 6.66
N ASN A 568 -10.75 -24.23 6.01
CA ASN A 568 -11.61 -24.52 4.86
C ASN A 568 -11.95 -26.01 4.84
N LYS A 569 -13.02 -26.40 4.14
CA LYS A 569 -13.50 -27.80 4.12
C LYS A 569 -12.54 -28.77 3.43
N ILE A 570 -11.55 -28.27 2.68
CA ILE A 570 -10.60 -29.09 1.91
C ILE A 570 -9.41 -29.49 2.79
N HIS A 571 -8.81 -28.51 3.48
CA HIS A 571 -7.56 -28.68 4.23
C HIS A 571 -7.69 -28.46 5.73
N ALA A 572 -8.91 -28.25 6.23
CA ALA A 572 -9.21 -27.93 7.62
C ALA A 572 -8.36 -26.75 8.15
N TYR A 573 -7.89 -26.84 9.39
CA TYR A 573 -7.08 -25.80 10.04
C TYR A 573 -5.64 -25.76 9.54
N VAL A 574 -4.96 -24.65 9.84
CA VAL A 574 -3.51 -24.50 9.68
C VAL A 574 -2.83 -24.88 10.99
N ASP A 575 -1.86 -25.80 10.94
CA ASP A 575 -1.19 -26.39 12.12
C ASP A 575 0.31 -26.09 12.30
#